data_AF-A0A0J9TRI3-F1
#
_entry.id   AF-A0A0J9TRI3-F1
#
_cell.length_a   1.000
_cell.length_b   1.000
_cell.length_c   1.000
_cell.angle_alpha   90.00
_cell.angle_beta   90.00
_cell.angle_gamma   90.00
#
_symmetry.space_group_name_H-M   'P 1'
#
loop_
_entity.id
_entity.type
_entity.pdbx_description
1 polymer ?
#
loop_
_entity_poly.entity_id
_entity_poly.type
_entity_poly.pdbx_seq_one_letter_code
_entity_poly.pdbx_strand_id
1 'polypeptide(L)'
;MEIKYLPQKLVFVYLYIYIFRIQDNILTKSHLYDFYKLLESHNTIHTTVNCDFPNDNPIEDKGAICSLWGKVKKILDKWKESYANYKKLHPNKSCEYFNYWLYSKLKEINSPELKISLLYNKWFDLVYNKSNEQMCNSKKYNGLSAEELHNKKRLYDFLEYYYSIREMLVKADSTKKKEYCNYIENIFKLYKGMDKKNISPKYIEEISYFEKIFLHNRNELAFISNECPGKCLHLVFNKIHKNICPKEIEELKVSSTKPNSCSVTSMDTVDRSDKNLEYVF
;
A
#
# COMPACT_ATOMS: atom_id res chain seq x y z
N MET A 1 -20.37 27.15 18.60
CA MET A 1 -18.98 26.69 18.42
C MET A 1 -19.03 25.58 17.38
N GLU A 2 -18.87 25.94 16.10
CA GLU A 2 -18.98 25.00 14.97
C GLU A 2 -17.66 24.28 14.76
N ILE A 3 -17.66 22.96 14.92
CA ILE A 3 -16.56 22.10 14.50
C ILE A 3 -16.64 22.01 12.97
N LYS A 4 -15.84 22.84 12.29
CA LYS A 4 -15.63 22.72 10.83
C LYS A 4 -14.92 21.40 10.54
N TYR A 5 -15.68 20.44 10.03
CA TYR A 5 -15.13 19.23 9.45
C TYR A 5 -14.22 19.58 8.26
N LEU A 6 -12.96 19.19 8.33
CA LEU A 6 -12.06 19.25 7.19
C LEU A 6 -12.50 18.21 6.14
N PRO A 7 -12.68 18.59 4.86
CA PRO A 7 -13.08 17.67 3.81
C PRO A 7 -12.03 16.55 3.62
N GLN A 8 -12.49 15.30 3.53
CA GLN A 8 -11.64 14.10 3.35
C GLN A 8 -10.59 14.25 2.22
N LYS A 9 -10.90 14.97 1.13
CA LYS A 9 -9.94 15.26 0.05
C LYS A 9 -8.68 16.00 0.50
N LEU A 10 -8.78 16.93 1.46
CA LEU A 10 -7.62 17.67 1.98
C LEU A 10 -6.71 16.74 2.80
N VAL A 11 -7.28 15.83 3.59
CA VAL A 11 -6.50 14.86 4.39
C VAL A 11 -5.64 13.95 3.49
N PHE A 12 -6.16 13.54 2.34
CA PHE A 12 -5.40 12.74 1.36
C PHE A 12 -4.27 13.53 0.69
N VAL A 13 -4.50 14.80 0.34
CA VAL A 13 -3.48 15.67 -0.25
C VAL A 13 -2.35 15.96 0.75
N TYR A 14 -2.68 16.18 2.04
CA TYR A 14 -1.67 16.35 3.09
C TYR A 14 -0.89 15.05 3.36
N LEU A 15 -1.52 13.87 3.37
CA LEU A 15 -0.81 12.60 3.46
C LEU A 15 0.12 12.35 2.26
N TYR A 16 -0.31 12.72 1.05
CA TYR A 16 0.46 12.55 -0.19
C TYR A 16 1.68 13.49 -0.26
N ILE A 17 1.49 14.78 0.07
CA ILE A 17 2.57 15.78 0.15
C ILE A 17 3.55 15.44 1.29
N TYR A 18 3.08 14.82 2.37
CA TYR A 18 3.92 14.49 3.52
C TYR A 18 4.68 13.17 3.34
N ILE A 19 4.07 12.15 2.71
CA ILE A 19 4.78 10.99 2.17
C ILE A 19 5.90 11.49 1.25
N PHE A 20 5.65 12.49 0.39
CA PHE A 20 6.68 13.11 -0.47
C PHE A 20 7.89 13.69 0.29
N ARG A 21 7.70 14.21 1.51
CA ARG A 21 8.82 14.72 2.35
C ARG A 21 9.59 13.62 3.08
N ILE A 22 8.93 12.54 3.45
CA ILE A 22 9.59 11.32 3.95
C ILE A 22 10.35 10.61 2.82
N GLN A 23 9.90 10.77 1.57
CA GLN A 23 10.39 10.07 0.39
C GLN A 23 11.81 10.47 -0.05
N ASP A 24 12.28 11.72 0.12
CA ASP A 24 13.56 12.14 -0.48
C ASP A 24 14.82 11.45 0.12
N ASN A 25 14.81 11.08 1.41
CA ASN A 25 15.93 10.34 2.02
C ASN A 25 15.72 8.81 2.10
N ILE A 26 14.48 8.32 1.99
CA ILE A 26 14.15 6.88 2.03
C ILE A 26 14.19 6.24 0.65
N LEU A 27 13.69 6.96 -0.37
CA LEU A 27 13.51 6.39 -1.70
C LEU A 27 14.79 6.40 -2.54
N THR A 28 15.71 7.33 -2.29
CA THR A 28 16.94 7.50 -3.09
C THR A 28 17.90 6.31 -3.03
N LYS A 29 17.68 5.33 -2.14
CA LYS A 29 18.47 4.09 -2.05
C LYS A 29 17.78 2.85 -2.64
N SER A 30 16.52 2.94 -3.04
CA SER A 30 15.78 1.77 -3.52
C SER A 30 15.84 1.66 -5.04
N HIS A 31 16.15 0.44 -5.51
CA HIS A 31 16.07 0.10 -6.92
C HIS A 31 14.68 0.37 -7.52
N LEU A 32 13.59 0.21 -6.73
CA LEU A 32 12.22 0.51 -7.17
C LEU A 32 12.06 1.99 -7.54
N TYR A 33 12.53 2.89 -6.68
CA TYR A 33 12.43 4.33 -6.90
C TYR A 33 13.23 4.76 -8.13
N ASP A 34 14.48 4.30 -8.23
CA ASP A 34 15.33 4.60 -9.38
C ASP A 34 14.69 4.09 -10.69
N PHE A 35 14.09 2.91 -10.65
CA PHE A 35 13.39 2.34 -11.80
C PHE A 35 12.15 3.16 -12.17
N TYR A 36 11.36 3.63 -11.21
CA TYR A 36 10.23 4.52 -11.49
C TYR A 36 10.67 5.84 -12.07
N LYS A 37 11.74 6.44 -11.54
CA LYS A 37 12.34 7.66 -12.10
C LYS A 37 12.79 7.44 -13.56
N LEU A 38 13.38 6.28 -13.86
CA LEU A 38 13.73 5.89 -15.22
C LEU A 38 12.48 5.87 -16.12
N LEU A 39 11.39 5.22 -15.70
CA LEU A 39 10.14 5.17 -16.48
C LEU A 39 9.56 6.57 -16.73
N GLU A 40 9.61 7.48 -15.74
CA GLU A 40 9.12 8.86 -15.88
C GLU A 40 10.03 9.74 -16.74
N SER A 41 11.35 9.54 -16.73
CA SER A 41 12.28 10.34 -17.55
C SER A 41 12.10 10.12 -19.05
N HIS A 42 11.55 8.96 -19.46
CA HIS A 42 11.27 8.62 -20.85
C HIS A 42 9.85 9.06 -21.31
N ASN A 43 9.14 9.81 -20.46
CA ASN A 43 7.73 10.20 -20.62
C ASN A 43 7.55 11.47 -21.51
N THR A 44 8.63 12.09 -21.99
CA THR A 44 8.63 13.39 -22.71
C THR A 44 8.46 13.30 -24.23
N ILE A 45 8.39 12.12 -24.84
CA ILE A 45 8.25 12.01 -26.29
C ILE A 45 6.78 11.78 -26.65
N HIS A 46 6.04 12.88 -26.80
CA HIS A 46 4.72 12.90 -27.44
C HIS A 46 4.84 12.31 -28.85
N THR A 47 4.18 11.19 -29.07
CA THR A 47 3.77 10.80 -30.42
C THR A 47 2.38 10.22 -30.31
N THR A 48 1.50 10.72 -31.16
CA THR A 48 0.22 10.14 -31.54
C THR A 48 0.42 8.67 -31.91
N VAL A 49 0.38 7.78 -30.92
CA VAL A 49 0.32 6.34 -31.20
C VAL A 49 -1.11 6.07 -31.66
N ASN A 50 -1.24 5.55 -32.88
CA ASN A 50 -2.51 5.05 -33.37
C ASN A 50 -2.99 3.97 -32.41
N CYS A 51 -4.09 4.28 -31.75
CA CYS A 51 -4.72 3.37 -30.83
C CYS A 51 -5.69 2.52 -31.62
N ASP A 52 -5.23 1.36 -32.08
CA ASP A 52 -6.10 0.39 -32.74
C ASP A 52 -6.95 -0.37 -31.71
N PHE A 53 -7.56 0.35 -30.77
CA PHE A 53 -8.61 -0.18 -29.91
C PHE A 53 -9.91 -0.22 -30.71
N PRO A 54 -10.67 -1.33 -30.71
CA PRO A 54 -11.93 -1.45 -31.43
C PRO A 54 -12.86 -0.26 -31.15
N ASN A 55 -13.46 0.29 -32.20
CA ASN A 55 -14.17 1.56 -32.13
C ASN A 55 -15.52 1.50 -31.41
N ASP A 56 -16.03 0.31 -31.12
CA ASP A 56 -17.42 0.04 -30.74
C ASP A 56 -17.83 0.48 -29.32
N ASN A 57 -16.93 1.14 -28.59
CA ASN A 57 -17.25 1.69 -27.28
C ASN A 57 -17.28 3.23 -27.33
N PRO A 58 -18.47 3.85 -27.22
CA PRO A 58 -18.65 5.30 -27.17
C PRO A 58 -18.24 5.85 -25.80
N ILE A 59 -17.05 5.49 -25.33
CA ILE A 59 -16.56 5.91 -24.01
C ILE A 59 -15.71 7.16 -24.24
N GLU A 60 -16.25 8.31 -23.85
CA GLU A 60 -15.49 9.55 -23.63
C GLU A 60 -14.18 9.20 -22.91
N ASP A 61 -13.05 9.75 -23.35
CA ASP A 61 -11.70 9.47 -22.84
C ASP A 61 -10.95 8.26 -23.46
N LYS A 62 -11.11 7.98 -24.76
CA LYS A 62 -10.16 7.12 -25.51
C LYS A 62 -8.73 7.69 -25.44
N GLY A 63 -8.58 9.02 -25.35
CA GLY A 63 -7.28 9.71 -25.43
C GLY A 63 -6.28 9.34 -24.31
N ALA A 64 -6.72 9.30 -23.05
CA ALA A 64 -5.81 9.06 -21.93
C ALA A 64 -5.28 7.62 -21.89
N ILE A 65 -6.15 6.61 -22.03
CA ILE A 65 -5.71 5.20 -22.07
C ILE A 65 -4.81 4.93 -23.27
N CYS A 66 -5.08 5.59 -24.38
CA CYS A 66 -4.27 5.49 -25.59
C CYS A 66 -2.88 6.07 -25.45
N SER A 67 -2.81 7.25 -24.84
CA SER A 67 -1.55 7.88 -24.50
C SER A 67 -0.75 6.99 -23.55
N LEU A 68 -1.41 6.34 -22.59
CA LEU A 68 -0.77 5.40 -21.68
C LEU A 68 -0.27 4.13 -22.40
N TRP A 69 -1.08 3.53 -23.28
CA TRP A 69 -0.65 2.39 -24.10
C TRP A 69 0.56 2.74 -24.97
N GLY A 70 0.55 3.91 -25.61
CA GLY A 70 1.68 4.38 -26.40
C GLY A 70 2.98 4.45 -25.60
N LYS A 71 2.91 4.89 -24.33
CA LYS A 71 4.05 4.89 -23.40
C LYS A 71 4.50 3.48 -23.05
N VAL A 72 3.55 2.61 -22.69
CA VAL A 72 3.82 1.19 -22.37
C VAL A 72 4.52 0.50 -23.55
N LYS A 73 4.00 0.67 -24.78
CA LYS A 73 4.58 0.10 -26.00
C LYS A 73 6.01 0.57 -26.22
N LYS A 74 6.30 1.87 -26.06
CA LYS A 74 7.67 2.40 -26.23
C LYS A 74 8.66 1.80 -25.21
N ILE A 75 8.22 1.64 -23.96
CA ILE A 75 9.02 1.00 -22.91
C ILE A 75 9.29 -0.45 -23.29
N LEU A 76 8.26 -1.17 -23.77
CA LEU A 76 8.38 -2.55 -24.23
C LEU A 76 9.30 -2.69 -25.44
N ASP A 77 9.21 -1.79 -26.42
CA ASP A 77 10.07 -1.78 -27.61
C ASP A 77 11.55 -1.58 -27.28
N LYS A 78 11.87 -0.94 -26.14
CA LYS A 78 13.25 -0.74 -25.63
C LYS A 78 13.58 -1.66 -24.44
N TRP A 79 12.75 -2.65 -24.16
CA TRP A 79 12.79 -3.39 -22.89
C TRP A 79 14.16 -4.02 -22.61
N LYS A 80 14.67 -4.81 -23.56
CA LYS A 80 15.92 -5.57 -23.40
C LYS A 80 17.14 -4.67 -23.17
N GLU A 81 17.22 -3.58 -23.93
CA GLU A 81 18.39 -2.69 -23.95
C GLU A 81 18.41 -1.72 -22.75
N SER A 82 17.23 -1.24 -22.32
CA SER A 82 17.15 -0.12 -21.37
C SER A 82 16.58 -0.50 -20.00
N TYR A 83 15.71 -1.51 -19.92
CA TYR A 83 14.89 -1.75 -18.73
C TYR A 83 15.14 -3.09 -18.06
N ALA A 84 15.32 -4.18 -18.83
CA ALA A 84 15.40 -5.54 -18.29
C ALA A 84 16.45 -5.68 -17.17
N ASN A 85 17.68 -5.21 -17.42
CA ASN A 85 18.80 -5.34 -16.49
C ASN A 85 19.22 -4.01 -15.84
N TYR A 86 18.29 -3.06 -15.71
CA TYR A 86 18.60 -1.72 -15.18
C TYR A 86 19.31 -1.79 -13.83
N LYS A 87 20.49 -1.16 -13.72
CA LYS A 87 21.34 -1.19 -12.51
C LYS A 87 21.57 -2.62 -11.95
N LYS A 88 21.72 -3.62 -12.83
CA LYS A 88 21.90 -5.04 -12.46
C LYS A 88 20.69 -5.68 -11.76
N LEU A 89 19.50 -5.08 -11.85
CA LEU A 89 18.27 -5.74 -11.44
C LEU A 89 18.05 -7.01 -12.27
N HIS A 90 17.52 -8.05 -11.64
CA HIS A 90 17.07 -9.23 -12.36
C HIS A 90 15.90 -8.86 -13.29
N PRO A 91 15.83 -9.35 -14.55
CA PRO A 91 14.77 -9.03 -15.51
C PRO A 91 13.34 -9.16 -14.96
N ASN A 92 13.08 -10.23 -14.20
CA ASN A 92 11.77 -10.44 -13.58
C ASN A 92 11.43 -9.31 -12.59
N LYS A 93 12.41 -8.81 -11.82
CA LYS A 93 12.20 -7.74 -10.84
C LYS A 93 11.92 -6.41 -11.52
N SER A 94 12.66 -6.08 -12.57
CA SER A 94 12.39 -4.93 -13.43
C SER A 94 10.98 -5.01 -14.03
N CYS A 95 10.58 -6.18 -14.51
CA CYS A 95 9.26 -6.41 -15.08
C CYS A 95 8.13 -6.31 -14.03
N GLU A 96 8.36 -6.80 -12.81
CA GLU A 96 7.44 -6.57 -11.69
C GLU A 96 7.26 -5.08 -11.42
N TYR A 97 8.36 -4.34 -11.30
CA TYR A 97 8.32 -2.89 -11.08
C TYR A 97 7.51 -2.18 -12.17
N PHE A 98 7.74 -2.54 -13.44
CA PHE A 98 7.00 -1.96 -14.56
C PHE A 98 5.49 -2.23 -14.48
N ASN A 99 5.08 -3.45 -14.10
CA ASN A 99 3.68 -3.78 -13.89
C ASN A 99 3.04 -2.91 -12.79
N TYR A 100 3.69 -2.79 -11.63
CA TYR A 100 3.17 -1.95 -10.54
C TYR A 100 3.22 -0.45 -10.86
N TRP A 101 4.15 0.02 -11.69
CA TRP A 101 4.13 1.39 -12.21
C TRP A 101 2.88 1.66 -13.05
N LEU A 102 2.50 0.71 -13.93
CA LEU A 102 1.29 0.86 -14.73
C LEU A 102 0.04 1.03 -13.84
N TYR A 103 -0.02 0.33 -12.70
CA TYR A 103 -1.17 0.40 -11.80
C TYR A 103 -1.43 1.82 -11.27
N SER A 104 -0.37 2.58 -10.94
CA SER A 104 -0.52 4.01 -10.60
C SER A 104 -1.05 4.83 -11.77
N LYS A 105 -0.56 4.58 -13.00
CA LYS A 105 -0.97 5.35 -14.17
C LYS A 105 -2.43 5.12 -14.54
N LEU A 106 -2.91 3.89 -14.41
CA LEU A 106 -4.32 3.57 -14.61
C LEU A 106 -5.22 4.28 -13.59
N LYS A 107 -4.75 4.46 -12.35
CA LYS A 107 -5.45 5.22 -11.32
C LYS A 107 -5.42 6.73 -11.57
N GLU A 108 -4.28 7.28 -12.00
CA GLU A 108 -4.13 8.71 -12.34
C GLU A 108 -5.11 9.15 -13.42
N ILE A 109 -5.31 8.33 -14.45
CA ILE A 109 -6.27 8.60 -15.54
C ILE A 109 -7.70 8.11 -15.21
N ASN A 110 -7.93 7.58 -14.01
CA ASN A 110 -9.21 7.00 -13.58
C ASN A 110 -9.85 6.05 -14.61
N SER A 111 -9.03 5.14 -15.17
CA SER A 111 -9.45 4.31 -16.30
C SER A 111 -10.59 3.35 -15.92
N PRO A 112 -11.69 3.29 -16.69
CA PRO A 112 -12.71 2.24 -16.58
C PRO A 112 -12.14 0.85 -16.83
N GLU A 113 -12.70 -0.17 -16.17
CA GLU A 113 -12.25 -1.56 -16.21
C GLU A 113 -12.18 -2.14 -17.63
N LEU A 114 -13.15 -1.81 -18.49
CA LEU A 114 -13.15 -2.21 -19.90
C LEU A 114 -11.93 -1.66 -20.65
N LYS A 115 -11.56 -0.40 -20.42
CA LYS A 115 -10.38 0.21 -21.04
C LYS A 115 -9.08 -0.38 -20.50
N ILE A 116 -9.04 -0.72 -19.20
CA ILE A 116 -7.89 -1.42 -18.62
C ILE A 116 -7.72 -2.80 -19.30
N SER A 117 -8.81 -3.57 -19.41
CA SER A 117 -8.81 -4.88 -20.07
C SER A 117 -8.24 -4.80 -21.49
N LEU A 118 -8.69 -3.82 -22.29
CA LEU A 118 -8.18 -3.59 -23.63
C LEU A 118 -6.66 -3.34 -23.66
N LEU A 119 -6.13 -2.53 -22.73
CA LEU A 119 -4.70 -2.27 -22.63
C LEU A 119 -3.91 -3.55 -22.33
N TYR A 120 -4.38 -4.39 -21.40
CA TYR A 120 -3.71 -5.66 -21.08
C TYR A 120 -3.74 -6.65 -22.24
N ASN A 121 -4.83 -6.71 -22.99
CA ASN A 121 -4.90 -7.55 -24.20
C ASN A 121 -3.86 -7.09 -25.24
N LYS A 122 -3.75 -5.78 -25.49
CA LYS A 122 -2.72 -5.26 -26.41
C LYS A 122 -1.29 -5.52 -25.92
N TRP A 123 -1.05 -5.41 -24.61
CA TRP A 123 0.25 -5.78 -24.03
C TRP A 123 0.54 -7.25 -24.31
N PHE A 124 -0.39 -8.14 -23.97
CA PHE A 124 -0.26 -9.57 -24.19
C PHE A 124 0.01 -9.90 -25.67
N ASP A 125 -0.79 -9.35 -26.59
CA ASP A 125 -0.63 -9.54 -28.04
C ASP A 125 0.76 -9.10 -28.52
N LEU A 126 1.24 -7.93 -28.05
CA LEU A 126 2.55 -7.40 -28.44
C LEU A 126 3.68 -8.35 -28.01
N VAL A 127 3.63 -8.85 -26.76
CA VAL A 127 4.67 -9.73 -26.23
C VAL A 127 4.59 -11.12 -26.85
N TYR A 128 3.37 -11.66 -27.04
CA TYR A 128 3.15 -12.95 -27.69
C TYR A 128 3.68 -12.96 -29.13
N ASN A 129 3.41 -11.91 -29.91
CA ASN A 129 3.87 -11.80 -31.30
C ASN A 129 5.38 -11.58 -31.43
N LYS A 130 6.05 -11.17 -30.35
CA LYS A 130 7.51 -10.96 -30.27
C LYS A 130 8.22 -12.09 -29.51
N SER A 131 7.65 -13.31 -29.50
CA SER A 131 8.02 -14.46 -28.64
C SER A 131 9.51 -14.86 -28.60
N ASN A 132 10.35 -14.40 -29.54
CA ASN A 132 11.80 -14.64 -29.54
C ASN A 132 12.61 -13.58 -28.74
N GLU A 133 11.96 -12.55 -28.19
CA GLU A 133 12.58 -11.50 -27.39
C GLU A 133 12.23 -11.67 -25.90
N GLN A 134 13.22 -11.54 -25.02
CA GLN A 134 13.02 -11.54 -23.57
C GLN A 134 12.32 -10.24 -23.12
N MET A 135 11.01 -10.14 -23.37
CA MET A 135 10.18 -8.99 -23.04
C MET A 135 9.53 -9.10 -21.65
N CYS A 136 9.04 -7.99 -21.12
CA CYS A 136 8.24 -7.99 -19.89
C CYS A 136 6.80 -8.42 -20.17
N ASN A 137 6.39 -9.52 -19.55
CA ASN A 137 4.99 -9.95 -19.54
C ASN A 137 4.15 -9.08 -18.61
N SER A 138 2.93 -8.74 -19.03
CA SER A 138 1.95 -8.17 -18.13
C SER A 138 1.52 -9.19 -17.07
N LYS A 139 1.31 -8.75 -15.83
CA LYS A 139 0.58 -9.51 -14.81
C LYS A 139 -0.86 -9.71 -15.27
N LYS A 140 -1.49 -10.79 -14.79
CA LYS A 140 -2.91 -11.06 -15.08
C LYS A 140 -3.78 -9.95 -14.49
N TYR A 141 -4.60 -9.31 -15.31
CA TYR A 141 -5.45 -8.19 -14.90
C TYR A 141 -6.59 -8.60 -13.96
N ASN A 142 -7.19 -9.77 -14.16
CA ASN A 142 -8.26 -10.34 -13.32
C ASN A 142 -9.49 -9.45 -13.08
N GLY A 143 -9.80 -8.51 -14.00
CA GLY A 143 -11.00 -7.68 -13.92
C GLY A 143 -11.00 -6.68 -12.76
N LEU A 144 -9.82 -6.19 -12.36
CA LEU A 144 -9.67 -5.28 -11.22
C LEU A 144 -9.92 -3.82 -11.59
N SER A 145 -10.68 -3.10 -10.78
CA SER A 145 -10.79 -1.65 -10.94
C SER A 145 -9.43 -0.94 -10.82
N ALA A 146 -9.32 0.28 -11.36
CA ALA A 146 -8.12 1.10 -11.20
C ALA A 146 -7.75 1.33 -9.72
N GLU A 147 -8.74 1.39 -8.83
CA GLU A 147 -8.54 1.50 -7.39
C GLU A 147 -7.96 0.21 -6.78
N GLU A 148 -8.48 -0.96 -7.17
CA GLU A 148 -7.96 -2.25 -6.73
C GLU A 148 -6.50 -2.46 -7.19
N LEU A 149 -6.18 -2.12 -8.44
CA LEU A 149 -4.80 -2.13 -8.94
C LEU A 149 -3.90 -1.16 -8.17
N HIS A 150 -4.40 0.05 -7.88
CA HIS A 150 -3.65 1.01 -7.07
C HIS A 150 -3.36 0.48 -5.66
N ASN A 151 -4.31 -0.22 -5.06
CA ASN A 151 -4.13 -0.85 -3.76
C ASN A 151 -3.07 -1.97 -3.79
N LYS A 152 -3.01 -2.78 -4.87
CA LYS A 152 -1.88 -3.73 -5.11
C LYS A 152 -0.54 -3.00 -5.06
N LYS A 153 -0.43 -1.91 -5.83
CA LYS A 153 0.77 -1.08 -5.87
C LYS A 153 1.15 -0.54 -4.49
N ARG A 154 0.20 0.06 -3.77
CA ARG A 154 0.48 0.66 -2.46
C ARG A 154 1.05 -0.35 -1.46
N LEU A 155 0.50 -1.57 -1.46
CA LEU A 155 1.01 -2.65 -0.61
C LEU A 155 2.39 -3.11 -1.08
N TYR A 156 2.56 -3.36 -2.38
CA TYR A 156 3.84 -3.78 -2.96
C TYR A 156 4.97 -2.78 -2.71
N ASP A 157 4.74 -1.50 -3.02
CA ASP A 157 5.74 -0.42 -2.83
C ASP A 157 6.16 -0.34 -1.35
N PHE A 158 5.20 -0.43 -0.41
CA PHE A 158 5.52 -0.46 1.01
C PHE A 158 6.46 -1.63 1.36
N LEU A 159 6.19 -2.83 0.85
CA LEU A 159 6.99 -4.03 1.12
C LEU A 159 8.40 -3.90 0.54
N GLU A 160 8.55 -3.31 -0.65
CA GLU A 160 9.86 -3.03 -1.26
C GLU A 160 10.66 -1.97 -0.47
N TYR A 161 9.98 -1.01 0.17
CA TYR A 161 10.63 0.02 0.98
C TYR A 161 10.73 -0.35 2.47
N TYR A 162 10.18 -1.48 2.89
CA TYR A 162 9.97 -1.78 4.31
C TYR A 162 11.26 -1.70 5.13
N TYR A 163 12.35 -2.31 4.67
CA TYR A 163 13.61 -2.31 5.42
C TYR A 163 14.22 -0.90 5.54
N SER A 164 14.10 -0.07 4.50
CA SER A 164 14.51 1.34 4.58
C SER A 164 13.63 2.13 5.55
N ILE A 165 12.31 1.90 5.54
CA ILE A 165 11.37 2.51 6.49
C ILE A 165 11.71 2.10 7.91
N ARG A 166 11.99 0.82 8.13
CA ARG A 166 12.40 0.25 9.43
C ARG A 166 13.65 0.92 9.97
N GLU A 167 14.70 1.09 9.16
CA GLU A 167 15.92 1.78 9.60
C GLU A 167 15.67 3.24 9.98
N MET A 168 14.83 3.93 9.22
CA MET A 168 14.51 5.33 9.50
C MET A 168 13.60 5.49 10.72
N LEU A 169 12.69 4.54 10.94
CA LEU A 169 11.81 4.52 12.11
C LEU A 169 12.60 4.52 13.42
N VAL A 170 13.71 3.76 13.48
CA VAL A 170 14.61 3.71 14.64
C VAL A 170 15.34 5.04 14.86
N LYS A 171 15.69 5.75 13.79
CA LYS A 171 16.47 6.99 13.82
C LYS A 171 15.60 8.25 13.95
N ALA A 172 14.28 8.10 13.82
CA ALA A 172 13.35 9.21 13.75
C ALA A 172 13.14 9.88 15.12
N ASP A 173 13.03 11.20 15.12
CA ASP A 173 12.47 11.95 16.25
C ASP A 173 10.99 11.58 16.47
N SER A 174 10.42 12.02 17.60
CA SER A 174 9.05 11.67 18.00
C SER A 174 7.98 12.06 16.97
N THR A 175 8.15 13.21 16.29
CA THR A 175 7.21 13.70 15.27
C THR A 175 7.26 12.81 14.02
N LYS A 176 8.46 12.57 13.49
CA LYS A 176 8.64 11.70 12.31
C LYS A 176 8.26 10.26 12.61
N LYS A 177 8.57 9.76 13.80
CA LYS A 177 8.18 8.42 14.25
C LYS A 177 6.66 8.25 14.21
N LYS A 178 5.90 9.24 14.70
CA LYS A 178 4.44 9.24 14.62
C LYS A 178 3.93 9.16 13.18
N GLU A 179 4.59 9.85 12.26
CA GLU A 179 4.22 9.86 10.84
C GLU A 179 4.49 8.51 10.16
N TYR A 180 5.67 7.92 10.39
CA TYR A 180 5.96 6.55 9.96
C TYR A 180 4.93 5.57 10.50
N CYS A 181 4.62 5.64 11.80
CA CYS A 181 3.65 4.76 12.42
C CYS A 181 2.23 4.93 11.85
N ASN A 182 1.81 6.15 11.53
CA ASN A 182 0.54 6.38 10.85
C ASN A 182 0.53 5.79 9.44
N TYR A 183 1.65 5.92 8.69
CA TYR A 183 1.77 5.32 7.37
C TYR A 183 1.72 3.79 7.42
N ILE A 184 2.49 3.17 8.31
CA ILE A 184 2.50 1.72 8.53
C ILE A 184 1.11 1.22 8.92
N GLU A 185 0.45 1.90 9.86
CA GLU A 185 -0.92 1.58 10.28
C GLU A 185 -1.90 1.58 9.09
N ASN A 186 -1.80 2.57 8.21
CA ASN A 186 -2.64 2.66 7.02
C ASN A 186 -2.39 1.50 6.05
N ILE A 187 -1.15 1.04 5.90
CA ILE A 187 -0.83 -0.14 5.07
C ILE A 187 -1.34 -1.43 5.72
N PHE A 188 -1.22 -1.58 7.03
CA PHE A 188 -1.74 -2.75 7.76
C PHE A 188 -3.28 -2.83 7.66
N LYS A 189 -3.97 -1.68 7.72
CA LYS A 189 -5.42 -1.59 7.43
C LYS A 189 -5.74 -1.97 5.99
N LEU A 190 -4.91 -1.55 5.03
CA LEU A 190 -5.07 -1.91 3.62
C LEU A 190 -4.94 -3.42 3.41
N TYR A 191 -3.87 -4.03 3.93
CA TYR A 191 -3.69 -5.49 3.95
C TYR A 191 -4.92 -6.19 4.53
N LYS A 192 -5.42 -5.72 5.69
CA LYS A 192 -6.60 -6.31 6.34
C LYS A 192 -7.86 -6.24 5.47
N GLY A 193 -7.99 -5.19 4.67
CA GLY A 193 -9.05 -5.04 3.68
C GLY A 193 -8.93 -6.05 2.54
N MET A 194 -7.70 -6.30 2.07
CA MET A 194 -7.37 -7.22 0.97
C MET A 194 -7.48 -8.70 1.39
N ASP A 195 -7.11 -9.04 2.63
CA ASP A 195 -7.13 -10.40 3.20
C ASP A 195 -8.54 -10.92 3.58
N LYS A 196 -9.61 -10.24 3.12
CA LYS A 196 -10.97 -10.77 3.27
C LYS A 196 -11.19 -11.90 2.28
N LYS A 197 -11.73 -13.04 2.72
CA LYS A 197 -11.87 -14.29 1.93
C LYS A 197 -12.38 -14.11 0.49
N ASN A 198 -13.35 -13.21 0.26
CA ASN A 198 -13.93 -12.99 -1.07
C ASN A 198 -13.04 -12.14 -2.01
N ILE A 199 -12.03 -11.48 -1.45
CA ILE A 199 -11.20 -10.47 -2.08
C ILE A 199 -9.75 -10.97 -2.20
N SER A 200 -9.29 -11.77 -1.24
CA SER A 200 -7.95 -12.34 -1.14
C SER A 200 -7.42 -13.01 -2.42
N PRO A 201 -8.21 -13.78 -3.21
CA PRO A 201 -7.70 -14.39 -4.44
C PRO A 201 -7.16 -13.37 -5.47
N LYS A 202 -7.67 -12.14 -5.47
CA LYS A 202 -7.21 -11.04 -6.35
C LYS A 202 -5.86 -10.46 -5.92
N TYR A 203 -5.48 -10.68 -4.66
CA TYR A 203 -4.34 -10.07 -3.97
C TYR A 203 -3.33 -11.09 -3.46
N ILE A 204 -3.40 -12.32 -3.97
CA ILE A 204 -2.62 -13.45 -3.43
C ILE A 204 -1.11 -13.17 -3.39
N GLU A 205 -0.57 -12.51 -4.41
CA GLU A 205 0.85 -12.18 -4.49
C GLU A 205 1.27 -11.17 -3.42
N GLU A 206 0.50 -10.09 -3.25
CA GLU A 206 0.83 -9.05 -2.27
C GLU A 206 0.55 -9.51 -0.84
N ILE A 207 -0.51 -10.28 -0.63
CA ILE A 207 -0.81 -10.92 0.67
C ILE A 207 0.33 -11.87 1.05
N SER A 208 0.75 -12.75 0.14
CA SER A 208 1.83 -13.70 0.40
C SER A 208 3.15 -12.99 0.72
N TYR A 209 3.45 -11.87 0.04
CA TYR A 209 4.65 -11.10 0.31
C TYR A 209 4.57 -10.39 1.68
N PHE A 210 3.42 -9.83 2.03
CA PHE A 210 3.20 -9.24 3.35
C PHE A 210 3.32 -10.28 4.47
N GLU A 211 2.70 -11.44 4.32
CA GLU A 211 2.78 -12.55 5.28
C GLU A 211 4.22 -13.06 5.43
N LYS A 212 4.98 -13.15 4.33
CA LYS A 212 6.39 -13.52 4.38
C LYS A 212 7.20 -12.57 5.28
N ILE A 213 6.91 -11.26 5.22
CA ILE A 213 7.63 -10.25 6.02
C ILE A 213 7.15 -10.23 7.48
N PHE A 214 5.84 -10.31 7.74
CA PHE A 214 5.30 -10.04 9.08
C PHE A 214 4.69 -11.26 9.79
N LEU A 215 4.13 -12.23 9.07
CA LEU A 215 3.52 -13.42 9.68
C LEU A 215 4.58 -14.50 9.96
N HIS A 216 5.40 -14.79 8.95
CA HIS A 216 6.41 -15.85 9.03
C HIS A 216 7.71 -15.38 9.71
N ASN A 217 7.83 -14.09 9.99
CA ASN A 217 8.92 -13.51 10.77
C ASN A 217 8.34 -12.76 11.99
N ARG A 218 8.14 -13.49 13.09
CA ARG A 218 7.54 -12.94 14.33
C ARG A 218 8.33 -11.76 14.89
N ASN A 219 9.64 -11.72 14.66
CA ASN A 219 10.49 -10.63 15.14
C ASN A 219 10.16 -9.31 14.46
N GLU A 220 9.82 -9.31 13.16
CA GLU A 220 9.50 -8.07 12.44
C GLU A 220 8.13 -7.51 12.84
N LEU A 221 7.13 -8.36 13.05
CA LEU A 221 5.82 -7.91 13.55
C LEU A 221 5.92 -7.38 14.98
N ALA A 222 6.68 -8.05 15.85
CA ALA A 222 6.93 -7.59 17.21
C ALA A 222 7.69 -6.26 17.20
N PHE A 223 8.75 -6.16 16.39
CA PHE A 223 9.53 -4.95 16.21
C PHE A 223 8.64 -3.76 15.81
N ILE A 224 7.85 -3.90 14.74
CA ILE A 224 7.05 -2.78 14.25
C ILE A 224 5.93 -2.39 15.23
N SER A 225 5.40 -3.37 15.97
CA SER A 225 4.39 -3.12 17.01
C SER A 225 4.96 -2.38 18.22
N ASN A 226 6.21 -2.67 18.58
CA ASN A 226 6.92 -2.00 19.69
C ASN A 226 7.34 -0.59 19.30
N GLU A 227 7.81 -0.39 18.06
CA GLU A 227 8.17 0.94 17.56
C GLU A 227 6.95 1.84 17.32
N CYS A 228 5.79 1.25 17.06
CA CYS A 228 4.53 1.96 16.85
C CYS A 228 3.46 1.56 17.88
N PRO A 229 3.66 1.91 19.17
CA PRO A 229 2.74 1.53 20.22
C PRO A 229 1.36 2.16 20.01
N GLY A 230 0.31 1.48 20.46
CA GLY A 230 -1.06 1.97 20.37
C GLY A 230 -1.67 1.92 18.96
N LYS A 231 -1.02 1.28 17.98
CA LYS A 231 -1.57 1.10 16.61
C LYS A 231 -2.21 -0.27 16.34
N CYS A 232 -2.20 -1.16 17.35
CA CYS A 232 -2.73 -2.53 17.28
C CYS A 232 -2.16 -3.37 16.11
N LEU A 233 -0.93 -3.08 15.64
CA LEU A 233 -0.35 -3.74 14.47
C LEU A 233 -0.23 -5.27 14.69
N HIS A 234 0.06 -5.70 15.92
CA HIS A 234 0.13 -7.11 16.31
C HIS A 234 -1.17 -7.91 16.06
N LEU A 235 -2.32 -7.23 15.94
CA LEU A 235 -3.62 -7.88 15.71
C LEU A 235 -3.96 -8.02 14.21
N VAL A 236 -3.07 -7.61 13.30
CA VAL A 236 -3.36 -7.60 11.85
C VAL A 236 -3.80 -8.96 11.31
N PHE A 237 -3.24 -10.06 11.82
CA PHE A 237 -3.58 -11.42 11.39
C PHE A 237 -4.75 -12.05 12.17
N ASN A 238 -5.31 -11.35 13.18
CA ASN A 238 -6.44 -11.87 13.95
C ASN A 238 -7.70 -11.92 13.08
N LYS A 239 -8.21 -13.12 12.78
CA LYS A 239 -9.37 -13.33 11.89
C LYS A 239 -10.73 -12.97 12.51
N ILE A 240 -10.79 -12.79 13.83
CA ILE A 240 -12.02 -12.46 14.56
C ILE A 240 -12.44 -11.01 14.27
N HIS A 241 -11.47 -10.10 14.13
CA HIS A 241 -11.75 -8.68 13.96
C HIS A 241 -11.67 -8.24 12.49
N LYS A 242 -12.68 -7.48 12.05
CA LYS A 242 -12.73 -6.89 10.69
C LYS A 242 -11.68 -5.80 10.48
N ASN A 243 -11.25 -5.14 11.55
CA ASN A 243 -10.25 -4.08 11.57
C ASN A 243 -9.06 -4.51 12.43
N ILE A 244 -7.92 -3.84 12.26
CA ILE A 244 -6.70 -4.14 13.05
C ILE A 244 -6.81 -3.70 14.52
N CYS A 245 -7.61 -2.68 14.84
CA CYS A 245 -7.95 -2.31 16.20
C CYS A 245 -9.43 -2.67 16.47
N PRO A 246 -9.73 -3.51 17.47
CA PRO A 246 -11.07 -3.68 18.01
C PRO A 246 -11.58 -2.37 18.63
N LYS A 247 -12.88 -2.10 18.52
CA LYS A 247 -13.51 -0.88 19.06
C LYS A 247 -13.31 -0.72 20.57
N GLU A 248 -13.31 -1.83 21.30
CA GLU A 248 -13.07 -1.88 22.76
C GLU A 248 -11.71 -1.29 23.17
N ILE A 249 -10.69 -1.42 22.30
CA ILE A 249 -9.36 -0.84 22.53
C ILE A 249 -9.31 0.65 22.09
N GLU A 250 -10.14 1.05 21.13
CA GLU A 250 -10.27 2.47 20.75
C GLU A 250 -10.93 3.30 21.85
N GLU A 251 -11.94 2.74 22.53
CA GLU A 251 -12.64 3.38 23.65
C GLU A 251 -11.72 3.60 24.87
N LEU A 252 -10.81 2.67 25.15
CA LEU A 252 -9.79 2.81 26.20
C LEU A 252 -8.75 3.90 25.90
N LYS A 253 -8.44 4.18 24.62
CA LYS A 253 -7.53 5.29 24.24
C LYS A 253 -8.15 6.64 24.51
N VAL A 254 -9.46 6.78 24.28
CA VAL A 254 -10.20 8.04 24.51
C VAL A 254 -10.34 8.35 26.01
N SER A 255 -10.46 7.33 26.87
CA SER A 255 -10.55 7.53 28.32
C SER A 255 -9.20 7.92 28.97
N SER A 256 -8.08 7.42 28.45
CA SER A 256 -6.73 7.70 28.96
C SER A 256 -6.21 9.12 28.70
N THR A 257 -6.87 9.91 27.85
CA THR A 257 -6.54 11.32 27.58
C THR A 257 -7.22 12.34 28.52
N LYS A 258 -8.02 11.90 29.50
CA LYS A 258 -8.43 12.77 30.60
C LYS A 258 -7.36 12.71 31.71
N PRO A 259 -6.80 13.83 32.17
CA PRO A 259 -5.91 13.82 33.33
C PRO A 259 -6.73 13.39 34.53
N ASN A 260 -6.44 12.20 35.07
CA ASN A 260 -6.96 11.79 36.36
C ASN A 260 -6.29 12.67 37.42
N SER A 261 -7.02 13.65 37.95
CA SER A 261 -6.67 14.26 39.23
C SER A 261 -6.98 13.23 40.31
N CYS A 262 -5.96 12.49 40.75
CA CYS A 262 -6.04 11.77 42.01
C CYS A 262 -6.05 12.79 43.16
N SER A 263 -7.18 12.99 43.81
CA SER A 263 -7.20 13.50 45.18
C SER A 263 -7.05 12.30 46.12
N VAL A 264 -5.86 12.15 46.68
CA VAL A 264 -5.64 11.33 47.88
C VAL A 264 -6.27 12.09 49.04
N THR A 265 -7.25 11.47 49.70
CA THR A 265 -7.60 11.85 51.07
C THR A 265 -7.64 10.60 51.92
N SER A 266 -6.79 10.61 52.93
CA SER A 266 -6.55 9.58 53.93
C SER A 266 -7.67 9.48 54.97
N MET A 267 -7.89 8.23 55.41
CA MET A 267 -8.13 7.77 56.80
C MET A 267 -9.42 8.18 57.55
N ASP A 268 -10.25 7.18 57.92
CA ASP A 268 -10.39 6.66 59.30
C ASP A 268 -11.57 5.65 59.39
N THR A 269 -11.32 4.34 59.55
CA THR A 269 -11.36 3.47 60.77
C THR A 269 -12.74 2.91 61.21
N VAL A 270 -12.71 1.60 61.56
CA VAL A 270 -13.47 0.85 62.61
C VAL A 270 -14.62 -0.11 62.19
N ASP A 271 -14.24 -1.40 62.10
CA ASP A 271 -14.70 -2.60 62.86
C ASP A 271 -15.91 -3.49 62.47
N ARG A 272 -15.64 -4.82 62.55
CA ARG A 272 -16.45 -6.06 62.79
C ARG A 272 -17.78 -6.28 62.03
N SER A 273 -18.13 -7.46 61.50
CA SER A 273 -17.94 -8.84 61.95
C SER A 273 -18.48 -9.87 60.92
N ASP A 274 -17.88 -11.08 60.92
CA ASP A 274 -18.31 -12.44 60.55
C ASP A 274 -19.45 -12.73 59.54
N LYS A 275 -19.17 -13.60 58.54
CA LYS A 275 -19.54 -15.04 58.53
C LYS A 275 -19.27 -15.74 57.17
N ASN A 276 -18.53 -16.86 57.25
CA ASN A 276 -18.68 -18.18 56.57
C ASN A 276 -18.73 -18.28 55.03
N LEU A 277 -17.76 -18.96 54.37
CA LEU A 277 -17.72 -20.43 54.04
C LEU A 277 -18.89 -20.82 53.11
N GLU A 278 -18.72 -21.30 51.86
CA GLU A 278 -17.98 -22.49 51.41
C GLU A 278 -17.87 -22.49 49.87
N TYR A 279 -16.76 -23.04 49.34
CA TYR A 279 -16.66 -23.55 47.97
C TYR A 279 -16.81 -25.08 48.03
N VAL A 280 -17.69 -25.65 47.21
CA VAL A 280 -17.76 -27.09 46.92
C VAL A 280 -17.42 -27.27 45.43
N PHE A 281 -16.62 -28.31 45.18
CA PHE A 281 -15.97 -28.73 43.94
C PHE A 281 -16.83 -28.72 42.66
#